data_AF-A0A8S2XPN1-F1
#
_entry.id   AF-A0A8S2XPN1-F1
#
_cell.length_a   1.000
_cell.length_b   1.000
_cell.length_c   1.000
_cell.angle_alpha   90.00
_cell.angle_beta   90.00
_cell.angle_gamma   90.00
#
_symmetry.space_group_name_H-M   'P 1'
#
loop_
_entity.id
_entity.type
_entity.pdbx_description
1 polymer ?
#
loop_
_entity_poly.entity_id
_entity_poly.type
_entity_poly.pdbx_seq_one_letter_code
_entity_poly.pdbx_strand_id
1 'polypeptide(L)'
;IVVNNSTDHELEVDPGRVSNTQHLERNQIGLRVLCEKVWLGIQQSHTMFPNELKRIFWALRQWHYGQSSSDETMFNLISGSVFLRFLCPAILSPNLFGLTQEYPSEKSSRKLTLIAKTLQTLANFSRYASCKF
;
A
#
# COMPACT_ATOMS: atom_id res chain seq x y z
N ILE A 1 7.37 -10.43 0.46
CA ILE A 1 7.78 -9.05 0.79
C ILE A 1 8.74 -9.15 1.97
N VAL A 2 10.05 -9.13 1.73
CA VAL A 2 11.04 -9.14 2.82
C VAL A 2 11.55 -7.71 2.97
N VAL A 3 11.02 -6.97 3.95
CA VAL A 3 11.52 -5.64 4.29
C VAL A 3 12.76 -5.85 5.17
N ASN A 4 13.94 -5.96 4.55
CA ASN A 4 15.21 -6.08 5.28
C ASN A 4 15.39 -4.84 6.20
N ASN A 5 15.54 -5.11 7.49
CA ASN A 5 15.43 -4.15 8.58
C ASN A 5 16.76 -3.45 8.94
N SER A 6 17.65 -3.21 7.96
CA SER A 6 19.04 -2.79 8.24
C SER A 6 19.27 -1.29 8.44
N THR A 7 18.22 -0.46 8.51
CA THR A 7 18.37 0.95 8.91
C THR A 7 17.31 1.35 9.92
N ASP A 8 17.71 1.38 11.20
CA ASP A 8 16.97 1.94 12.34
C ASP A 8 16.91 3.49 12.27
N HIS A 9 16.71 4.04 11.08
CA HIS A 9 16.43 5.46 10.92
C HIS A 9 14.93 5.69 11.10
N GLU A 10 14.57 6.62 11.99
CA GLU A 10 13.22 7.15 12.14
C GLU A 10 12.79 7.78 10.81
N LEU A 11 11.93 7.09 10.05
CA LEU A 11 11.28 7.61 8.85
C LEU A 11 10.06 8.45 9.25
N GLU A 12 10.24 9.34 10.23
CA GLU A 12 9.19 10.27 10.63
C GLU A 12 8.99 11.31 9.51
N VAL A 13 7.74 11.44 9.07
CA VAL A 13 7.35 12.28 7.93
C VAL A 13 6.34 13.35 8.32
N ASP A 14 5.94 13.42 9.60
CA ASP A 14 5.13 14.50 10.16
C ASP A 14 5.98 15.76 10.39
N PRO A 15 5.74 16.86 9.66
CA PRO A 15 6.50 18.11 9.83
C PRO A 15 6.41 18.69 11.24
N GLY A 16 5.35 18.38 12.01
CA GLY A 16 5.18 18.81 13.39
C GLY A 16 5.98 17.98 14.41
N ARG A 17 6.54 16.84 14.00
CA ARG A 17 7.32 15.92 14.85
C ARG A 17 8.80 15.90 14.51
N VAL A 18 9.21 16.45 13.37
CA VAL A 18 10.61 16.46 12.94
C VAL A 18 11.27 17.80 13.30
N SER A 19 12.38 17.75 14.03
CA SER A 19 13.11 18.93 14.51
C SER A 19 13.93 19.64 13.42
N ASN A 20 14.20 18.97 12.30
CA ASN A 20 15.05 19.46 11.22
C ASN A 20 14.48 19.11 9.82
N THR A 21 14.25 20.13 9.00
CA THR A 21 13.70 20.01 7.64
C THR A 21 14.55 19.13 6.72
N GLN A 22 15.87 19.08 6.89
CA GLN A 22 16.75 18.18 6.09
C GLN A 22 16.58 16.71 6.47
N HIS A 23 16.25 16.41 7.73
CA HIS A 23 15.89 15.06 8.15
C HIS A 23 14.53 14.65 7.57
N LEU A 24 13.57 15.58 7.55
CA LEU A 24 12.25 15.35 6.96
C LEU A 24 12.35 14.96 5.47
N GLU A 25 13.12 15.70 4.68
CA GLU A 25 13.29 15.41 3.24
C GLU A 25 13.93 14.03 3.02
N ARG A 26 15.00 13.70 3.76
CA ARG A 26 15.63 12.37 3.71
C ARG A 26 14.66 11.25 4.08
N ASN A 27 13.83 11.47 5.10
CA ASN A 27 12.82 10.50 5.54
C ASN A 27 11.74 10.28 4.48
N GLN A 28 11.30 11.33 3.81
CA GLN A 28 10.34 11.25 2.70
C GLN A 28 10.92 10.48 1.51
N ILE A 29 12.18 10.72 1.15
CA ILE A 29 12.88 9.96 0.10
C ILE A 29 12.97 8.48 0.49
N GLY A 30 13.37 8.20 1.75
CA GLY A 30 13.42 6.83 2.27
C GLY A 30 12.08 6.11 2.22
N LEU A 31 10.99 6.78 2.60
CA LEU A 31 9.63 6.24 2.51
C LEU A 31 9.23 5.97 1.05
N ARG A 32 9.54 6.88 0.12
CA ARG A 32 9.26 6.69 -1.30
C ARG A 32 9.95 5.43 -1.85
N VAL A 33 11.25 5.28 -1.58
CA VAL A 33 12.02 4.10 -2.01
C VAL A 33 11.44 2.81 -1.45
N LEU A 34 10.98 2.82 -0.19
CA LEU A 34 10.31 1.65 0.40
C LEU A 34 8.98 1.34 -0.26
N CYS A 35 8.14 2.35 -0.51
CA CYS A 35 6.89 2.19 -1.23
C CYS A 35 7.11 1.64 -2.64
N GLU A 36 8.11 2.13 -3.36
CA GLU A 36 8.50 1.62 -4.69
C GLU A 36 8.95 0.16 -4.64
N LYS A 37 9.76 -0.23 -3.65
CA LYS A 37 10.17 -1.64 -3.46
C LYS A 37 8.99 -2.56 -3.20
N VAL A 38 8.06 -2.15 -2.32
CA VAL A 38 6.85 -2.93 -2.03
C VAL A 38 5.96 -3.03 -3.26
N TRP A 39 5.77 -1.91 -3.98
CA TRP A 39 5.00 -1.86 -5.21
C TRP A 39 5.56 -2.80 -6.29
N LEU A 40 6.89 -2.76 -6.52
CA LEU A 40 7.55 -3.65 -7.47
C LEU A 40 7.34 -5.12 -7.10
N GLY A 41 7.44 -5.46 -5.82
CA GLY A 41 7.15 -6.80 -5.31
C GLY A 41 5.70 -7.24 -5.59
N ILE A 42 4.73 -6.34 -5.41
CA ILE A 42 3.32 -6.61 -5.74
C ILE A 42 3.16 -6.85 -7.24
N GLN A 43 3.72 -6.00 -8.10
CA GLN A 43 3.64 -6.16 -9.57
C GLN A 43 4.26 -7.49 -10.04
N GLN A 44 5.41 -7.86 -9.50
CA GLN A 44 6.08 -9.12 -9.84
C GLN A 44 5.30 -10.35 -9.36
N SER A 45 4.50 -10.21 -8.30
CA SER A 45 3.67 -11.30 -7.76
C SER A 45 2.33 -11.54 -8.48
N HIS A 46 2.04 -10.82 -9.58
CA HIS A 46 0.73 -10.91 -10.25
C HIS A 46 0.33 -12.34 -10.67
N THR A 47 1.31 -13.21 -10.98
CA THR A 47 1.06 -14.62 -11.32
C THR A 47 0.53 -15.42 -10.14
N MET A 48 0.95 -15.07 -8.92
CA MET A 48 0.53 -15.71 -7.66
C MET A 48 -0.85 -15.23 -7.19
N PHE A 49 -1.47 -14.27 -7.88
CA PHE A 49 -2.77 -13.76 -7.48
C PHE A 49 -3.84 -14.88 -7.58
N PRO A 50 -4.65 -15.12 -6.53
CA PRO A 50 -5.59 -16.26 -6.48
C PRO A 50 -6.57 -16.26 -7.65
N ASN A 51 -6.72 -17.42 -8.31
CA ASN A 51 -7.57 -17.55 -9.51
C ASN A 51 -9.06 -17.35 -9.19
N GLU A 52 -9.48 -17.70 -7.97
CA GLU A 52 -10.83 -17.50 -7.45
C GLU A 52 -11.17 -16.00 -7.44
N LEU A 53 -10.24 -15.17 -6.95
CA LEU A 53 -10.40 -13.71 -6.95
C LEU A 53 -10.39 -13.15 -8.38
N LYS A 54 -9.52 -13.66 -9.27
CA LYS A 54 -9.54 -13.27 -10.70
C LYS A 54 -10.91 -13.52 -11.32
N ARG A 55 -11.52 -14.68 -11.04
CA ARG A 55 -12.86 -15.04 -11.53
C ARG A 55 -13.94 -14.11 -10.99
N ILE A 56 -13.90 -13.78 -9.70
CA ILE A 56 -14.84 -12.85 -9.08
C ILE A 56 -14.72 -11.46 -9.71
N PHE A 57 -13.51 -10.92 -9.86
CA PHE A 57 -13.31 -9.61 -10.47
C PHE A 57 -13.67 -9.58 -11.95
N TRP A 58 -13.41 -10.68 -12.68
CA TRP A 58 -13.86 -10.82 -14.05
C TRP A 58 -15.39 -10.79 -14.14
N ALA A 59 -16.09 -11.57 -13.31
CA ALA A 59 -17.56 -11.61 -13.29
C ALA A 59 -18.17 -10.26 -12.92
N LEU A 60 -17.60 -9.58 -11.91
CA LEU A 60 -17.98 -8.24 -11.52
C LEU A 60 -17.83 -7.27 -12.71
N ARG A 61 -16.68 -7.29 -13.41
CA ARG A 61 -16.44 -6.44 -14.58
C ARG A 61 -17.45 -6.71 -15.71
N GLN A 62 -17.76 -7.98 -16.01
CA GLN A 62 -18.77 -8.34 -17.00
C GLN A 62 -20.16 -7.81 -16.64
N TRP A 63 -20.55 -7.91 -15.36
CA TRP A 63 -21.82 -7.38 -14.88
C TRP A 63 -21.91 -5.84 -15.00
N HIS A 64 -20.79 -5.14 -14.79
CA HIS A 64 -20.72 -3.69 -14.92
C HIS A 64 -20.77 -3.20 -16.38
N TYR A 65 -20.16 -3.94 -17.32
CA TYR A 65 -20.26 -3.62 -18.76
C TYR A 65 -21.70 -3.54 -19.27
N GLY A 66 -22.63 -4.30 -18.69
CA GLY A 66 -24.04 -4.28 -19.07
C GLY A 66 -24.82 -3.04 -18.61
N GLN A 67 -24.21 -2.11 -17.86
CA GLN A 67 -24.90 -1.01 -17.17
C GLN A 67 -24.50 0.40 -17.65
N SER A 68 -23.76 0.53 -18.77
CA SER A 68 -23.36 1.81 -19.39
C SER A 68 -22.50 2.75 -18.53
N SER A 69 -21.86 2.24 -17.48
CA SER A 69 -20.94 3.00 -16.62
C SER A 69 -19.47 2.87 -17.08
N SER A 70 -18.63 3.87 -16.76
CA SER A 70 -17.23 3.90 -17.21
C SER A 70 -16.39 2.77 -16.62
N ASP A 71 -15.61 2.09 -17.47
CA ASP A 71 -14.69 1.03 -17.05
C ASP A 71 -13.75 1.44 -15.91
N GLU A 72 -13.34 2.71 -15.92
CA GLU A 72 -12.48 3.31 -14.92
C GLU A 72 -13.04 3.20 -13.50
N THR A 73 -14.35 3.44 -13.33
CA THR A 73 -15.00 3.33 -12.01
C THR A 73 -14.87 1.92 -11.44
N MET A 74 -15.02 0.92 -12.30
CA MET A 74 -14.96 -0.47 -11.90
C MET A 74 -13.54 -0.92 -11.58
N PHE A 75 -12.55 -0.49 -12.38
CA PHE A 75 -11.14 -0.73 -12.09
C PHE A 75 -10.73 -0.11 -10.76
N ASN A 76 -11.20 1.11 -10.46
CA ASN A 76 -10.93 1.80 -9.20
C ASN A 76 -11.55 1.07 -8.00
N LEU A 77 -12.78 0.58 -8.13
CA LEU A 77 -13.46 -0.21 -7.09
C LEU A 77 -12.73 -1.53 -6.81
N ILE A 78 -12.33 -2.26 -7.85
CA ILE A 78 -11.60 -3.51 -7.72
C ILE A 78 -10.23 -3.24 -7.08
N SER A 79 -9.48 -2.26 -7.59
CA SER A 79 -8.19 -1.83 -7.05
C SER A 79 -8.29 -1.48 -5.57
N GLY A 80 -9.18 -0.55 -5.21
CA GLY A 80 -9.38 -0.12 -3.83
C GLY A 80 -9.74 -1.27 -2.90
N SER A 81 -10.59 -2.20 -3.34
CA SER A 81 -10.97 -3.39 -2.57
C SER A 81 -9.81 -4.37 -2.37
N VAL A 82 -9.02 -4.64 -3.41
CA VAL A 82 -7.85 -5.52 -3.33
C VAL A 82 -6.82 -4.98 -2.33
N PHE A 83 -6.51 -3.69 -2.43
CA PHE A 83 -5.58 -3.06 -1.50
C PHE A 83 -6.13 -3.09 -0.07
N LEU A 84 -7.39 -2.70 0.12
CA LEU A 84 -7.98 -2.56 1.45
C LEU A 84 -8.14 -3.90 2.17
N ARG A 85 -8.55 -4.95 1.46
CA ARG A 85 -8.94 -6.24 2.07
C ARG A 85 -7.85 -7.30 2.03
N PHE A 86 -6.83 -7.14 1.17
CA PHE A 86 -5.78 -8.16 1.02
C PHE A 86 -4.39 -7.58 1.22
N LEU A 87 -3.98 -6.58 0.43
CA LEU A 87 -2.58 -6.11 0.44
C LEU A 87 -2.24 -5.29 1.69
N CYS A 88 -3.07 -4.32 2.07
CA CYS A 88 -2.84 -3.51 3.26
C CYS A 88 -2.86 -4.34 4.56
N PRO A 89 -3.80 -5.29 4.77
CA PRO A 89 -3.72 -6.21 5.91
C PRO A 89 -2.42 -7.04 5.94
N ALA A 90 -1.96 -7.54 4.79
CA ALA A 90 -0.71 -8.28 4.69
C ALA A 90 0.53 -7.42 4.97
N ILE A 91 0.51 -6.14 4.59
CA ILE A 91 1.58 -5.19 4.88
C ILE A 91 1.60 -4.79 6.36
N LEU A 92 0.42 -4.56 6.96
CA LEU A 92 0.29 -4.12 8.36
C LEU A 92 0.61 -5.25 9.35
N SER A 93 0.37 -6.51 8.98
CA SER A 93 0.53 -7.65 9.87
C SER A 93 1.24 -8.82 9.19
N PRO A 94 2.50 -8.64 8.76
CA PRO A 94 3.20 -9.62 7.94
C PRO A 94 3.29 -11.02 8.58
N ASN A 95 3.41 -11.12 9.91
CA ASN A 95 3.43 -12.42 10.62
C ASN A 95 2.16 -13.23 10.45
N LEU A 96 0.99 -12.59 10.45
CA LEU A 96 -0.29 -13.27 10.30
C LEU A 96 -0.45 -13.89 8.90
N PHE A 97 0.32 -13.38 7.94
CA PHE A 97 0.38 -13.87 6.56
C PHE A 97 1.63 -14.71 6.31
N GLY A 98 2.39 -15.08 7.35
CA GLY A 98 3.61 -15.88 7.24
C GLY A 98 4.76 -15.21 6.49
N LEU A 99 4.74 -13.87 6.35
CA LEU A 99 5.78 -13.11 5.65
C LEU A 99 7.01 -12.83 6.51
N THR A 100 6.86 -12.87 7.83
CA THR A 100 7.93 -12.71 8.83
C THR A 100 7.71 -13.70 9.98
N GLN A 101 8.78 -14.06 10.71
CA GLN A 101 8.68 -14.94 11.88
C GLN A 101 8.50 -14.17 13.20
N GLU A 102 8.89 -12.89 13.24
CA GLU A 102 8.85 -12.04 14.44
C GLU A 102 7.89 -10.86 14.30
N TYR A 103 7.22 -10.50 15.39
CA TYR A 103 6.40 -9.30 15.46
C TYR A 103 7.21 -8.04 15.13
N PRO A 104 6.76 -7.18 14.18
CA PRO A 104 7.46 -5.96 13.88
C PRO A 104 7.54 -5.08 15.13
N SER A 105 8.71 -4.49 15.37
CA SER A 105 8.87 -3.49 16.43
C SER A 105 7.90 -2.33 16.25
N GLU A 106 7.68 -1.51 17.29
CA GLU A 106 6.80 -0.35 17.20
C GLU A 106 7.21 0.60 16.06
N LYS A 107 8.52 0.84 15.90
CA LYS A 107 9.09 1.62 14.79
C LYS A 107 8.76 0.99 13.43
N SER A 108 8.96 -0.32 13.27
CA SER A 108 8.66 -1.02 12.01
C SER A 108 7.17 -1.05 11.70
N SER A 109 6.32 -1.19 12.72
CA SER A 109 4.85 -1.13 12.59
C SER A 109 4.37 0.23 12.07
N ARG A 110 4.96 1.33 12.57
CA ARG A 110 4.69 2.68 12.05
C ARG A 110 5.12 2.83 10.59
N LYS A 111 6.31 2.33 10.22
CA LYS A 111 6.80 2.32 8.82
C LYS A 111 5.85 1.54 7.90
N LEU A 112 5.45 0.33 8.29
CA LEU A 112 4.50 -0.49 7.54
C LEU A 112 3.13 0.21 7.40
N THR A 113 2.69 0.92 8.44
CA THR A 113 1.46 1.72 8.41
C THR A 113 1.55 2.87 7.41
N LEU A 114 2.68 3.59 7.36
CA LEU A 114 2.89 4.65 6.38
C LEU A 114 2.85 4.09 4.95
N ILE A 115 3.55 2.98 4.70
CA ILE A 115 3.54 2.29 3.40
C ILE A 115 2.12 1.86 3.02
N ALA A 116 1.41 1.19 3.92
CA ALA A 116 0.05 0.72 3.68
C ALA A 116 -0.91 1.88 3.36
N LYS A 117 -0.80 3.00 4.09
CA LYS A 117 -1.59 4.22 3.81
C LYS A 117 -1.25 4.80 2.44
N THR A 118 0.04 4.97 2.12
CA THR A 118 0.47 5.49 0.82
C THR A 118 -0.04 4.63 -0.33
N LEU A 119 0.11 3.30 -0.24
CA LEU A 119 -0.36 2.37 -1.26
C LEU A 119 -1.90 2.36 -1.37
N GLN A 120 -2.62 2.43 -0.26
CA GLN A 120 -4.08 2.52 -0.29
C GLN A 120 -4.57 3.82 -0.95
N THR A 121 -3.92 4.96 -0.66
CA THR A 121 -4.22 6.24 -1.29
C THR A 121 -3.99 6.17 -2.81
N LEU A 122 -2.87 5.60 -3.24
CA LEU A 122 -2.58 5.36 -4.66
C LEU A 122 -3.64 4.45 -5.30
N ALA A 123 -4.01 3.35 -4.64
CA ALA A 123 -4.96 2.36 -5.13
C ALA A 123 -6.39 2.90 -5.28
N ASN A 124 -6.77 3.87 -4.44
CA ASN A 124 -8.05 4.55 -4.53
C ASN A 124 -8.05 5.67 -5.58
N PHE A 125 -6.93 5.90 -6.29
CA PHE A 125 -6.71 7.04 -7.18
C PHE A 125 -7.07 8.39 -6.54
N SER A 126 -7.10 8.43 -5.20
CA SER A 126 -7.35 9.66 -4.47
C SER A 126 -6.02 10.39 -4.35
N ARG A 127 -5.99 11.67 -4.75
CA ARG A 127 -4.98 12.57 -4.17
C ARG A 127 -5.17 12.50 -2.65
N TYR A 128 -4.07 12.57 -1.89
CA TYR A 128 -4.17 12.98 -0.49
C TYR A 128 -5.14 14.17 -0.47
N ALA A 129 -6.13 14.15 0.42
CA ALA A 129 -7.00 15.30 0.65
C ALA A 129 -6.12 16.40 1.30
N SER A 130 -5.24 16.98 0.49
CA SER A 130 -4.38 18.10 0.82
C SER A 130 -5.31 19.30 0.95
N CYS A 131 -5.26 19.90 2.13
CA CYS A 131 -5.49 21.31 2.39
C CYS A 131 -6.50 21.99 1.46
N LYS A 132 -7.70 22.24 2.00
CA LYS A 132 -8.47 23.40 1.54
C LYS A 132 -7.56 24.62 1.70
N PHE A 133 -7.31 25.33 0.60
CA PHE A 133 -6.82 26.69 0.62
C PHE A 133 -7.79 27.59 1.38
#